data_AF-A0A1D6I278-F1
#
_entry.id   AF-A0A1D6I278-F1
#
_cell.length_a   1.000
_cell.length_b   1.000
_cell.length_c   1.000
_cell.angle_alpha   90.00
_cell.angle_beta   90.00
_cell.angle_gamma   90.00
#
_symmetry.space_group_name_H-M   'P 1'
#
loop_
_entity.id
_entity.type
_entity.pdbx_description
1 polymer ?
#
loop_
_entity_poly.entity_id
_entity_poly.type
_entity_poly.pdbx_seq_one_letter_code
_entity_poly.pdbx_strand_id
1 'polypeptide(L)'
;MFELFCLIIFFSVDTISSSKVSTPSKEIPSTLRRPDKSKMPALIPGDGSLNLSLKQVQKVTHNFSPLFELGEGGTWAVYRAVLSDNQVVIIRRAKKGHVQEAKHLMEVKLLTKINHWSLVRFLGFIDEKDECIRITEYVPNGTLREHLHDQRKRILNFNQRIVIALDVAIALTYLHLCSGDALICYNLRTSNILLTESYRAKVCCSELSKSGNIVLLKGTGGYIDPEYLETSELTAKSDVYSFGIILLEIISSHGPQDWDVLMNHRQSSVVQWALEKFYDDLMNEILDYRMEDRVDGDVVRDLLSLALSCVVSRGADRPSIVVVGERLWKIWQDHRRNVGEQHEYQGSWAEFIEQEGILRHHKCVLKRSWEPSTTQQDWSVYVRQIELVQEAYDTPWGEEIFSGSVSLDDITVYSR
;
A
#
# COMPACT_ATOMS: atom_id res chain seq x y z
N MET A 1 -28.82 55.57 -1.06
CA MET A 1 -27.68 54.65 -0.85
C MET A 1 -27.77 53.60 -1.95
N PHE A 2 -27.47 54.04 -3.18
CA PHE A 2 -26.21 53.84 -3.93
C PHE A 2 -26.25 52.48 -4.65
N GLU A 3 -26.89 52.40 -5.82
CA GLU A 3 -26.39 52.74 -7.19
C GLU A 3 -25.29 51.80 -7.71
N LEU A 4 -25.15 51.46 -9.00
CA LEU A 4 -25.98 51.41 -10.21
C LEU A 4 -25.02 50.98 -11.34
N PHE A 5 -25.56 50.49 -12.47
CA PHE A 5 -24.99 50.47 -13.82
C PHE A 5 -23.90 49.46 -14.25
N CYS A 6 -24.36 48.50 -15.04
CA CYS A 6 -23.66 47.94 -16.20
C CYS A 6 -23.48 48.99 -17.31
N LEU A 7 -22.32 49.02 -17.97
CA LEU A 7 -22.15 49.65 -19.29
C LEU A 7 -21.08 48.93 -20.10
N ILE A 8 -21.48 48.55 -21.31
CA ILE A 8 -20.69 47.93 -22.39
C ILE A 8 -19.98 49.05 -23.16
N ILE A 9 -18.77 48.80 -23.69
CA ILE A 9 -18.37 48.98 -25.11
C ILE A 9 -16.85 48.77 -25.33
N PHE A 10 -16.58 47.96 -26.36
CA PHE A 10 -15.41 47.64 -27.19
C PHE A 10 -14.15 48.55 -27.20
N PHE A 11 -12.99 47.91 -27.38
CA PHE A 11 -11.99 48.27 -28.41
C PHE A 11 -11.22 47.05 -28.95
N SER A 12 -10.73 47.20 -30.19
CA SER A 12 -10.24 46.21 -31.16
C SER A 12 -8.71 45.99 -31.13
N VAL A 13 -8.30 44.81 -31.64
CA VAL A 13 -7.05 44.50 -32.40
C VAL A 13 -5.73 44.59 -31.60
N ASP A 14 -4.94 43.51 -31.44
CA ASP A 14 -3.95 43.09 -32.43
C ASP A 14 -3.55 41.60 -32.35
N THR A 15 -3.12 41.10 -33.50
CA THR A 15 -2.72 39.72 -33.79
C THR A 15 -1.28 39.48 -33.33
N ILE A 16 -1.02 38.54 -32.41
CA ILE A 16 0.32 37.96 -32.24
C ILE A 16 0.22 36.43 -32.12
N SER A 17 0.53 35.79 -33.25
CA SER A 17 1.17 34.48 -33.42
C SER A 17 0.85 33.38 -32.40
N SER A 18 0.08 32.39 -32.87
CA SER A 18 0.08 31.02 -32.36
C SER A 18 1.51 30.45 -32.36
N SER A 19 2.22 30.56 -31.24
CA SER A 19 3.27 29.61 -30.90
C SER A 19 2.60 28.45 -30.18
N LYS A 20 2.50 27.31 -30.87
CA LYS A 20 2.21 26.02 -30.26
C LYS A 20 3.27 25.77 -29.18
N VAL A 21 2.96 26.11 -27.93
CA VAL A 21 3.67 25.53 -26.79
C VAL A 21 3.07 24.14 -26.61
N SER A 22 3.60 23.20 -27.40
CA SER A 22 3.43 21.78 -27.17
C SER A 22 4.09 21.47 -25.82
N THR A 23 3.29 21.42 -24.76
CA THR A 23 3.70 20.71 -23.55
C THR A 23 3.81 19.23 -23.95
N PRO A 24 5.00 18.61 -23.89
CA PRO A 24 5.11 17.19 -24.12
C PRO A 24 4.44 16.51 -22.93
N SER A 25 3.23 15.99 -23.12
CA SER A 25 2.72 14.91 -22.29
C SER A 25 3.71 13.75 -22.47
N LYS A 26 4.70 13.67 -21.59
CA LYS A 26 5.54 12.48 -21.50
C LYS A 26 4.60 11.35 -21.14
N GLU A 27 4.24 10.53 -22.12
CA GLU A 27 3.67 9.21 -21.88
C GLU A 27 4.62 8.49 -20.91
N ILE A 28 4.18 8.31 -19.67
CA ILE A 28 4.91 7.52 -18.68
C ILE A 28 4.58 6.08 -19.02
N PRO A 29 5.57 5.24 -19.36
CA PRO A 29 5.31 3.87 -19.77
C PRO A 29 4.57 3.11 -18.66
N SER A 30 3.39 2.58 -18.99
CA SER A 30 2.56 1.66 -18.20
C SER A 30 3.20 0.28 -17.98
N THR A 31 4.40 0.07 -18.52
CA THR A 31 5.14 -1.18 -18.49
C THR A 31 5.85 -1.38 -17.15
N LEU A 32 5.97 -2.63 -16.70
CA LEU A 32 7.05 -3.11 -15.83
C LEU A 32 8.40 -2.93 -16.56
N ARG A 33 8.80 -1.68 -16.84
CA ARG A 33 10.06 -1.40 -17.51
C ARG A 33 11.16 -1.83 -16.56
N ARG A 34 12.12 -2.63 -17.06
CA ARG A 34 13.43 -2.78 -16.43
C ARG A 34 13.91 -1.38 -16.06
N PRO A 35 14.16 -1.07 -14.77
CA PRO A 35 14.87 0.15 -14.43
C PRO A 35 16.17 0.11 -15.23
N ASP A 36 16.34 1.07 -16.13
CA ASP A 36 17.58 1.23 -16.88
C ASP A 36 18.70 1.35 -15.83
N LYS A 37 19.68 0.44 -15.85
CA LYS A 37 20.77 0.40 -14.86
C LYS A 37 21.49 1.75 -14.76
N SER A 38 21.42 2.56 -15.82
CA SER A 38 21.98 3.91 -15.91
C SER A 38 21.07 5.04 -15.39
N LYS A 39 19.77 4.80 -15.22
CA LYS A 39 18.76 5.75 -14.70
C LYS A 39 18.27 5.43 -13.30
N MET A 40 18.63 4.26 -12.76
CA MET A 40 18.68 4.12 -11.31
C MET A 40 19.64 5.19 -10.79
N PRO A 41 19.33 5.89 -9.68
CA PRO A 41 20.35 6.66 -9.01
C PRO A 41 21.53 5.71 -8.85
N ALA A 42 22.71 6.10 -9.35
CA ALA A 42 23.95 5.43 -8.99
C ALA A 42 23.85 5.11 -7.50
N LEU A 43 24.17 3.87 -7.08
CA LEU A 43 24.25 3.50 -5.67
C LEU A 43 24.73 4.74 -4.92
N ILE A 44 23.84 5.40 -4.16
CA ILE A 44 24.24 6.60 -3.45
C ILE A 44 25.44 6.14 -2.64
N PRO A 45 26.64 6.75 -2.81
CA PRO A 45 27.82 6.29 -2.10
C PRO A 45 27.53 6.36 -0.61
N GLY A 46 27.27 5.21 0.01
CA GLY A 46 26.63 5.15 1.31
C GLY A 46 25.79 3.90 1.50
N ASP A 47 26.41 2.72 1.46
CA ASP A 47 25.92 1.48 2.08
C ASP A 47 25.95 1.59 3.62
N GLY A 48 25.74 2.81 4.15
CA GLY A 48 25.86 3.18 5.54
C GLY A 48 24.61 3.93 6.00
N SER A 49 24.16 3.61 7.21
CA SER A 49 23.14 4.36 7.94
C SER A 49 23.45 5.86 7.89
N LEU A 50 22.47 6.66 7.51
CA LEU A 50 22.51 8.12 7.55
C LEU A 50 22.59 8.55 9.02
N ASN A 51 23.80 8.87 9.47
CA ASN A 51 24.04 9.33 10.84
C ASN A 51 23.86 10.85 10.93
N LEU A 52 22.63 11.29 11.13
CA LEU A 52 22.31 12.69 11.44
C LEU A 52 22.28 12.91 12.95
N SER A 53 22.90 13.99 13.41
CA SER A 53 22.75 14.48 14.78
C SER A 53 21.39 15.17 14.99
N LEU A 54 20.90 15.17 16.23
CA LEU A 54 19.66 15.89 16.58
C LEU A 54 19.73 17.38 16.18
N LYS A 55 20.90 18.02 16.33
CA LYS A 55 21.11 19.42 15.91
C LYS A 55 20.93 19.62 14.41
N GLN A 56 21.40 18.68 13.58
CA GLN A 56 21.19 18.74 12.13
C GLN A 56 19.72 18.57 11.78
N VAL A 57 19.04 17.61 12.41
CA VAL A 57 17.59 17.41 12.24
C VAL A 57 16.80 18.65 12.62
N GLN A 58 17.07 19.25 13.78
CA GLN A 58 16.45 20.51 14.22
C GLN A 58 16.70 21.64 13.22
N LYS A 59 17.92 21.74 12.66
CA LYS A 59 18.23 22.75 11.65
C LYS A 59 17.39 22.59 10.39
N VAL A 60 17.29 21.38 9.84
CA VAL A 60 16.57 21.14 8.57
C VAL A 60 15.05 21.13 8.72
N THR A 61 14.53 20.93 9.94
CA THR A 61 13.09 21.03 10.25
C THR A 61 12.69 22.39 10.84
N HIS A 62 13.62 23.37 10.89
CA HIS A 62 13.40 24.67 11.53
C HIS A 62 12.85 24.55 12.97
N ASN A 63 13.52 23.73 13.78
CA ASN A 63 13.12 23.33 15.12
C ASN A 63 11.74 22.64 15.17
N PHE A 64 11.50 21.72 14.22
CA PHE A 64 10.23 21.01 14.08
C PHE A 64 9.04 21.98 13.93
N SER A 65 9.23 22.99 13.09
CA SER A 65 8.20 23.99 12.83
C SER A 65 6.95 23.32 12.20
N PRO A 66 5.74 23.61 12.70
CA PRO A 66 4.49 23.10 12.14
C PRO A 66 4.29 23.44 10.65
N LEU A 67 4.98 24.47 10.14
CA LEU A 67 4.92 24.85 8.72
C LEU A 67 5.50 23.79 7.78
N PHE A 68 6.36 22.90 8.29
CA PHE A 68 6.99 21.82 7.52
C PHE A 68 6.41 20.45 7.86
N GLU A 69 5.35 20.42 8.66
CA GLU A 69 4.64 19.21 9.03
C GLU A 69 3.75 18.76 7.86
N LEU A 70 3.99 17.54 7.38
CA LEU A 70 3.19 16.89 6.34
C LEU A 70 1.90 16.30 6.91
N GLY A 71 1.89 15.99 8.21
CA GLY A 71 0.74 15.44 8.89
C GLY A 71 1.09 14.82 10.24
N GLU A 72 0.03 14.58 10.99
CA GLU A 72 0.07 13.96 12.30
C GLU A 72 -0.46 12.52 12.22
N GLY A 73 0.36 11.54 12.59
CA GLY A 73 -0.11 10.20 12.98
C GLY A 73 -0.38 10.13 14.48
N GLY A 74 -0.82 8.98 14.99
CA GLY A 74 -0.99 8.76 16.43
C GLY A 74 0.33 8.95 17.20
N THR A 75 1.31 8.09 16.92
CA THR A 75 2.61 8.09 17.60
C THR A 75 3.59 9.15 17.07
N TRP A 76 3.44 9.59 15.80
CA TRP A 76 4.47 10.34 15.07
C TRP A 76 3.95 11.68 14.51
N ALA A 77 4.75 12.74 14.65
CA ALA A 77 4.69 13.95 13.83
C ALA A 77 5.62 13.77 12.62
N VAL A 78 5.14 14.08 11.41
CA VAL A 78 5.86 13.78 10.16
C VAL A 78 6.30 15.06 9.45
N TYR A 79 7.59 15.21 9.21
CA TYR A 79 8.19 16.39 8.57
C TYR A 79 8.86 16.02 7.25
N ARG A 80 8.74 16.91 6.27
CA ARG A 80 9.57 16.89 5.06
C ARG A 80 10.80 17.76 5.28
N ALA A 81 11.99 17.22 5.01
CA ALA A 81 13.22 18.00 5.11
C ALA A 81 14.11 17.82 3.88
N VAL A 82 14.91 18.85 3.61
CA VAL A 82 15.96 18.83 2.59
C VAL A 82 17.30 18.90 3.30
N LEU A 83 18.14 17.88 3.10
CA LEU A 83 19.47 17.80 3.67
C LEU A 83 20.46 18.68 2.90
N SER A 84 21.66 18.87 3.45
CA SER A 84 22.70 19.74 2.87
C SER A 84 23.22 19.27 1.51
N ASP A 85 23.05 17.99 1.19
CA ASP A 85 23.39 17.37 -0.09
C ASP A 85 22.22 17.38 -1.09
N ASN A 86 21.17 18.16 -0.81
CA ASN A 86 19.90 18.21 -1.54
C ASN A 86 19.07 16.92 -1.51
N GLN A 87 19.43 15.93 -0.69
CA GLN A 87 18.58 14.76 -0.49
C GLN A 87 17.31 15.16 0.28
N VAL A 88 16.14 14.79 -0.24
CA VAL A 88 14.86 14.98 0.45
C VAL A 88 14.56 13.75 1.30
N VAL A 89 14.22 13.96 2.56
CA VAL A 89 13.93 12.89 3.53
C VAL A 89 12.64 13.15 4.28
N ILE A 90 12.09 12.08 4.86
CA ILE A 90 10.97 12.13 5.80
C ILE A 90 11.50 11.90 7.20
N ILE A 91 11.17 12.82 8.11
CA ILE A 91 11.56 12.79 9.51
C ILE A 91 10.29 12.55 10.32
N ARG A 92 10.19 11.40 10.97
CA ARG A 92 9.09 11.08 11.90
C ARG A 92 9.59 11.24 13.32
N ARG A 93 9.08 12.22 14.05
CA ARG A 93 9.42 12.48 15.45
C ARG A 93 8.32 11.94 16.35
N ALA A 94 8.68 11.20 17.39
CA ALA A 94 7.71 10.73 18.38
C ALA A 94 7.04 11.90 19.08
N LYS A 95 5.72 11.86 19.22
CA LYS A 95 4.98 12.88 19.97
C LYS A 95 5.30 12.77 21.47
N LYS A 96 5.16 13.88 22.19
CA LYS A 96 5.29 13.90 23.65
C LYS A 96 4.27 12.91 24.26
N GLY A 97 4.74 12.01 25.12
CA GLY A 97 3.93 10.92 25.70
C GLY A 97 4.00 9.60 24.92
N HIS A 98 4.41 9.61 23.65
CA HIS A 98 4.51 8.42 22.80
C HIS A 98 5.94 7.93 22.57
N VAL A 99 6.92 8.53 23.25
CA VAL A 99 8.35 8.21 23.06
C VAL A 99 8.66 6.74 23.36
N GLN A 100 8.08 6.16 24.41
CA GLN A 100 8.33 4.74 24.74
C GLN A 100 7.72 3.79 23.70
N GLU A 101 6.51 4.08 23.24
CA GLU A 101 5.88 3.35 22.14
C GLU A 101 6.73 3.44 20.85
N ALA A 102 7.19 4.65 20.51
CA ALA A 102 8.05 4.89 19.36
C ALA A 102 9.38 4.13 19.46
N LYS A 103 10.00 4.09 20.64
CA LYS A 103 11.22 3.30 20.89
C LYS A 103 10.97 1.81 20.69
N HIS A 104 9.84 1.27 21.17
CA HIS A 104 9.49 -0.12 20.92
C HIS A 104 9.30 -0.43 19.43
N LEU A 105 8.64 0.46 18.69
CA LEU A 105 8.50 0.35 17.22
C LEU A 105 9.85 0.46 16.49
N MET A 106 10.84 1.15 17.08
CA MET A 106 12.20 1.27 16.55
C MET A 106 13.17 0.19 17.00
N GLU A 107 12.92 -0.48 18.13
CA GLU A 107 13.80 -1.47 18.77
C GLU A 107 14.10 -2.67 17.84
N VAL A 108 13.35 -2.73 16.76
CA VAL A 108 13.53 -3.58 15.60
C VAL A 108 14.85 -3.28 14.88
N LYS A 109 15.94 -3.87 15.36
CA LYS A 109 17.19 -4.17 14.61
C LYS A 109 16.94 -4.85 13.24
N LEU A 110 15.69 -5.19 12.90
CA LEU A 110 15.27 -5.75 11.62
C LEU A 110 15.07 -4.66 10.55
N LEU A 111 14.65 -3.44 10.90
CA LEU A 111 14.44 -2.35 9.93
C LEU A 111 15.76 -1.94 9.22
N THR A 112 16.88 -1.99 9.93
CA THR A 112 18.21 -1.72 9.36
C THR A 112 18.72 -2.82 8.42
N LYS A 113 18.09 -4.00 8.43
CA LYS A 113 18.44 -5.14 7.58
C LYS A 113 17.57 -5.22 6.33
N ILE A 114 16.47 -4.47 6.30
CA ILE A 114 15.52 -4.44 5.20
C ILE A 114 15.98 -3.40 4.18
N ASN A 115 16.24 -3.86 2.97
CA ASN A 115 16.50 -3.00 1.83
C ASN A 115 15.89 -3.69 0.61
N HIS A 116 14.86 -3.08 0.03
CA HIS A 116 14.17 -3.60 -1.14
C HIS A 116 13.52 -2.43 -1.89
N TRP A 117 13.47 -2.49 -3.21
CA TRP A 117 12.99 -1.37 -4.04
C TRP A 117 11.48 -1.10 -3.90
N SER A 118 10.69 -2.12 -3.55
CA SER A 118 9.25 -1.99 -3.22
C SER A 118 8.99 -1.69 -1.74
N LEU A 119 10.03 -1.42 -0.94
CA LEU A 119 9.91 -0.98 0.44
C LEU A 119 10.48 0.44 0.57
N VAL A 120 9.87 1.24 1.45
CA VAL A 120 10.42 2.56 1.78
C VAL A 120 11.73 2.35 2.53
N ARG A 121 12.82 2.89 1.97
CA ARG A 121 14.16 2.73 2.52
C ARG A 121 14.31 3.49 3.84
N PHE A 122 14.66 2.74 4.88
CA PHE A 122 15.12 3.28 6.14
C PHE A 122 16.50 3.90 5.96
N LEU A 123 16.67 5.15 6.38
CA LEU A 123 17.94 5.86 6.29
C LEU A 123 18.67 5.91 7.62
N GLY A 124 17.95 6.12 8.72
CA GLY A 124 18.56 6.21 10.04
C GLY A 124 17.54 6.49 11.14
N PHE A 125 18.03 6.55 12.38
CA PHE A 125 17.23 6.93 13.54
C PHE A 125 18.06 7.73 14.54
N ILE A 126 17.37 8.44 15.43
CA ILE A 126 17.95 9.12 16.59
C ILE A 126 17.16 8.68 17.81
N ASP A 127 17.87 8.16 18.81
CA ASP A 127 17.35 7.85 20.13
C ASP A 127 18.24 8.58 21.15
N GLU A 128 17.82 9.78 21.54
CA GLU A 128 18.57 10.64 22.47
C GLU A 128 17.60 11.20 23.53
N LYS A 129 17.77 10.79 24.80
CA LYS A 129 16.93 11.24 25.93
C LYS A 129 15.43 11.00 25.65
N ASP A 130 14.66 12.08 25.55
CA ASP A 130 13.22 12.13 25.29
C ASP A 130 12.89 12.31 23.79
N GLU A 131 13.88 12.22 22.91
CA GLU A 131 13.69 12.29 21.45
C GLU A 131 13.85 10.92 20.82
N CYS A 132 12.86 10.55 20.00
CA CYS A 132 12.86 9.35 19.19
C CYS A 132 12.46 9.73 17.77
N ILE A 133 13.40 9.64 16.83
CA ILE A 133 13.24 10.16 15.46
C ILE A 133 13.62 9.10 14.44
N ARG A 134 12.73 8.84 13.47
CA ARG A 134 12.97 7.94 12.34
C ARG A 134 13.17 8.74 11.07
N ILE A 135 14.14 8.33 10.26
CA ILE A 135 14.47 8.99 9.00
C ILE A 135 14.35 7.97 7.87
N THR A 136 13.52 8.29 6.88
CA THR A 136 13.31 7.48 5.68
C THR A 136 13.50 8.31 4.42
N GLU A 137 13.63 7.65 3.29
CA GLU A 137 13.56 8.35 2.00
C GLU A 137 12.20 9.05 1.82
N TYR A 138 12.20 10.11 1.01
CA TYR A 138 10.99 10.76 0.52
C TYR A 138 10.51 10.10 -0.78
N VAL A 139 9.19 9.91 -0.89
CA VAL A 139 8.53 9.34 -2.06
C VAL A 139 7.51 10.36 -2.58
N PRO A 140 7.61 10.85 -3.83
CA PRO A 140 7.06 12.15 -4.19
C PRO A 140 5.58 12.20 -4.58
N ASN A 141 4.97 11.10 -5.08
CA ASN A 141 3.58 11.15 -5.56
C ASN A 141 2.54 10.96 -4.46
N GLY A 142 2.95 10.86 -3.19
CA GLY A 142 2.04 10.67 -2.07
C GLY A 142 1.57 9.22 -1.92
N THR A 143 0.40 9.03 -1.34
CA THR A 143 -0.11 7.69 -0.98
C THR A 143 -1.03 7.10 -2.04
N LEU A 144 -1.13 5.77 -2.11
CA LEU A 144 -2.12 5.09 -2.96
C LEU A 144 -3.54 5.52 -2.59
N ARG A 145 -3.83 5.70 -1.30
CA ARG A 145 -5.14 6.20 -0.83
C ARG A 145 -5.51 7.52 -1.50
N GLU A 146 -4.59 8.49 -1.56
CA GLU A 146 -4.84 9.77 -2.23
C GLU A 146 -5.19 9.57 -3.70
N HIS A 147 -4.52 8.65 -4.40
CA HIS A 147 -4.80 8.36 -5.81
C HIS A 147 -6.11 7.60 -6.04
N LEU A 148 -6.58 6.86 -5.05
CA LEU A 148 -7.87 6.15 -5.11
C LEU A 148 -9.04 7.01 -4.63
N HIS A 149 -8.83 8.09 -3.86
CA HIS A 149 -9.95 8.82 -3.24
C HIS A 149 -9.98 10.32 -3.54
N ASP A 150 -8.82 10.96 -3.75
CA ASP A 150 -8.75 12.40 -3.99
C ASP A 150 -8.95 12.72 -5.47
N GLN A 151 -10.03 13.45 -5.80
CA GLN A 151 -10.34 13.90 -7.16
C GLN A 151 -9.28 14.84 -7.76
N ARG A 152 -8.42 15.45 -6.93
CA ARG A 152 -7.33 16.35 -7.37
C ARG A 152 -6.09 15.58 -7.79
N LYS A 153 -6.00 14.30 -7.45
CA LYS A 153 -4.86 13.45 -7.81
C LYS A 153 -5.05 12.81 -9.17
N ARG A 154 -3.94 12.36 -9.74
CA ARG A 154 -3.95 11.59 -10.98
C ARG A 154 -4.74 10.31 -10.78
N ILE A 155 -5.74 10.09 -11.64
CA ILE A 155 -6.48 8.82 -11.72
C ILE A 155 -5.54 7.73 -12.24
N LEU A 156 -5.46 6.62 -11.51
CA LEU A 156 -4.69 5.45 -11.91
C LEU A 156 -5.55 4.56 -12.80
N ASN A 157 -5.03 4.23 -13.99
CA ASN A 157 -5.66 3.27 -14.89
C ASN A 157 -5.53 1.84 -14.35
N PHE A 158 -6.32 0.92 -14.90
CA PHE A 158 -6.43 -0.45 -14.41
C PHE A 158 -5.10 -1.21 -14.44
N ASN A 159 -4.32 -1.09 -15.51
CA ASN A 159 -3.00 -1.71 -15.58
C ASN A 159 -2.05 -1.16 -14.50
N GLN A 160 -2.02 0.16 -14.27
CA GLN A 160 -1.19 0.78 -13.24
C GLN A 160 -1.57 0.30 -11.84
N ARG A 161 -2.86 0.08 -11.59
CA ARG A 161 -3.40 -0.48 -10.35
C ARG A 161 -2.93 -1.91 -10.12
N ILE A 162 -2.96 -2.77 -11.14
CA ILE A 162 -2.42 -4.14 -11.03
C ILE A 162 -0.90 -4.11 -10.79
N VAL A 163 -0.15 -3.23 -11.49
CA VAL A 163 1.30 -3.08 -11.27
C VAL A 163 1.61 -2.66 -9.83
N ILE A 164 0.80 -1.76 -9.25
CA ILE A 164 0.92 -1.37 -7.84
C ILE A 164 0.62 -2.55 -6.91
N ALA A 165 -0.42 -3.34 -7.18
CA ALA A 165 -0.73 -4.54 -6.42
C ALA A 165 0.42 -5.57 -6.49
N LEU A 166 1.02 -5.76 -7.67
CA LEU A 166 2.21 -6.59 -7.85
C LEU A 166 3.37 -6.11 -6.99
N ASP A 167 3.67 -4.80 -7.01
CA ASP A 167 4.74 -4.22 -6.19
C ASP A 167 4.55 -4.47 -4.69
N VAL A 168 3.31 -4.39 -4.20
CA VAL A 168 2.96 -4.71 -2.81
C VAL A 168 3.16 -6.21 -2.53
N ALA A 169 2.71 -7.09 -3.42
CA ALA A 169 2.92 -8.53 -3.28
C ALA A 169 4.41 -8.92 -3.25
N ILE A 170 5.26 -8.25 -4.05
CA ILE A 170 6.72 -8.44 -4.01
C ILE A 170 7.27 -8.00 -2.66
N ALA A 171 6.86 -6.82 -2.16
CA ALA A 171 7.31 -6.30 -0.87
C ALA A 171 6.98 -7.26 0.28
N LEU A 172 5.75 -7.76 0.32
CA LEU A 172 5.31 -8.73 1.32
C LEU A 172 6.01 -10.09 1.18
N THR A 173 6.17 -10.58 -0.06
CA THR A 173 6.94 -11.81 -0.34
C THR A 173 8.37 -11.68 0.20
N TYR A 174 9.03 -10.55 -0.03
CA TYR A 174 10.36 -10.28 0.51
C TYR A 174 10.36 -10.32 2.05
N LEU A 175 9.39 -9.69 2.72
CA LEU A 175 9.31 -9.66 4.19
C LEU A 175 9.02 -11.04 4.80
N HIS A 176 8.15 -11.82 4.18
CA HIS A 176 7.77 -13.15 4.67
C HIS A 176 8.86 -14.19 4.46
N LEU A 177 9.77 -13.97 3.51
CA LEU A 177 10.85 -14.90 3.16
C LEU A 177 12.26 -14.47 3.64
N CYS A 178 12.56 -13.17 3.74
CA CYS A 178 13.90 -12.70 4.10
C CYS A 178 14.06 -12.73 5.64
N SER A 179 15.07 -13.48 6.13
CA SER A 179 15.68 -13.46 7.49
C SER A 179 15.56 -14.72 8.37
N GLY A 180 14.96 -15.82 7.90
CA GLY A 180 14.85 -17.07 8.66
C GLY A 180 13.63 -17.15 9.58
N ASP A 181 13.12 -16.00 10.04
CA ASP A 181 11.78 -15.82 10.63
C ASP A 181 11.00 -14.84 9.73
N ALA A 182 9.70 -15.08 9.48
CA ALA A 182 8.88 -14.19 8.66
C ALA A 182 8.64 -12.84 9.37
N LEU A 183 8.83 -11.72 8.65
CA LEU A 183 8.54 -10.37 9.13
C LEU A 183 7.15 -9.94 8.65
N ILE A 184 6.30 -9.52 9.58
CA ILE A 184 4.89 -9.21 9.31
C ILE A 184 4.66 -7.70 9.43
N CYS A 185 3.98 -7.12 8.43
CA CYS A 185 3.61 -5.72 8.34
C CYS A 185 2.18 -5.49 8.84
N TYR A 186 1.96 -5.58 10.15
CA TYR A 186 0.61 -5.59 10.76
C TYR A 186 -0.23 -4.31 10.63
N ASN A 187 0.27 -3.28 9.94
CA ASN A 187 -0.47 -2.06 9.64
C ASN A 187 -0.44 -1.75 8.13
N LEU A 188 -0.67 -2.78 7.32
CA LEU A 188 -0.74 -2.66 5.87
C LEU A 188 -2.09 -2.04 5.45
N ARG A 189 -2.03 -0.89 4.77
CA ARG A 189 -3.19 -0.14 4.26
C ARG A 189 -2.79 0.80 3.12
N THR A 190 -3.74 1.28 2.33
CA THR A 190 -3.46 2.14 1.15
C THR A 190 -2.77 3.47 1.47
N SER A 191 -2.91 4.00 2.68
CA SER A 191 -2.15 5.19 3.12
C SER A 191 -0.71 4.90 3.54
N ASN A 192 -0.35 3.63 3.71
CA ASN A 192 1.03 3.18 3.95
C ASN A 192 1.70 2.68 2.66
N ILE A 193 1.06 2.81 1.50
CA ILE A 193 1.64 2.52 0.19
C ILE A 193 1.94 3.85 -0.50
N LEU A 194 3.22 4.15 -0.73
CA LEU A 194 3.66 5.39 -1.38
C LEU A 194 3.98 5.16 -2.86
N LEU A 195 3.77 6.17 -3.70
CA LEU A 195 4.01 6.08 -5.14
C LEU A 195 5.27 6.85 -5.57
N THR A 196 6.19 6.17 -6.25
CA THR A 196 7.40 6.78 -6.82
C THR A 196 7.05 7.73 -7.97
N GLU A 197 8.04 8.44 -8.50
CA GLU A 197 7.93 9.29 -9.70
C GLU A 197 7.33 8.54 -10.90
N SER A 198 7.61 7.24 -11.00
CA SER A 198 7.10 6.34 -12.02
C SER A 198 5.80 5.61 -11.63
N TYR A 199 5.14 6.05 -10.55
CA TYR A 199 3.91 5.45 -10.01
C TYR A 199 4.05 3.97 -9.63
N ARG A 200 5.27 3.54 -9.27
CA ARG A 200 5.52 2.22 -8.66
C ARG A 200 5.28 2.29 -7.17
N ALA A 201 4.89 1.18 -6.57
CA ALA A 201 4.57 1.14 -5.16
C ALA A 201 5.81 0.92 -4.29
N LYS A 202 5.88 1.66 -3.18
CA LYS A 202 6.77 1.40 -2.06
C LYS A 202 5.94 1.26 -0.79
N VAL A 203 5.99 0.08 -0.15
CA VAL A 203 5.30 -0.16 1.11
C VAL A 203 6.10 0.47 2.25
N CYS A 204 5.45 1.34 3.01
CA CYS A 204 5.97 1.98 4.20
C CYS A 204 5.64 1.12 5.43
N CYS A 205 6.44 0.09 5.68
CA CYS A 205 6.31 -0.76 6.87
C CYS A 205 6.81 -0.02 8.11
N SER A 206 5.96 0.85 8.65
CA SER A 206 6.25 1.61 9.86
C SER A 206 6.33 0.73 11.10
N GLU A 207 5.72 -0.46 11.04
CA GLU A 207 5.46 -1.34 12.16
C GLU A 207 5.70 -2.78 11.68
N LEU A 208 6.69 -3.45 12.26
CA LEU A 208 7.10 -4.80 11.89
C LEU A 208 7.18 -5.67 13.12
N SER A 209 6.73 -6.91 13.01
CA SER A 209 6.91 -7.93 14.04
C SER A 209 7.38 -9.24 13.41
N LYS A 210 7.95 -10.13 14.22
CA LYS A 210 8.19 -11.51 13.79
C LYS A 210 6.88 -12.29 13.86
N SER A 211 6.67 -13.21 12.92
CA SER A 211 5.53 -14.11 12.93
C SER A 211 5.47 -14.94 14.23
N GLY A 212 4.26 -15.14 14.76
CA GLY A 212 4.02 -15.92 15.98
C GLY A 212 4.29 -15.16 17.28
N ASN A 213 4.64 -13.86 17.21
CA ASN A 213 4.65 -13.01 18.39
C ASN A 213 3.22 -12.65 18.77
N ILE A 214 2.89 -12.82 20.06
CA ILE A 214 1.71 -12.19 20.66
C ILE A 214 2.04 -10.70 20.80
N VAL A 215 1.37 -9.87 20.02
CA VAL A 215 1.51 -8.41 20.05
C VAL A 215 0.20 -7.83 20.54
N LEU A 216 0.26 -6.79 21.37
CA LEU A 216 -0.91 -5.99 21.72
C LEU A 216 -1.69 -5.67 20.43
N LEU A 217 -3.02 -5.90 20.45
CA LEU A 217 -3.90 -5.62 19.33
C LEU A 217 -3.67 -4.20 18.79
N LYS A 218 -3.07 -4.12 17.61
CA LYS A 218 -2.75 -2.88 16.91
C LYS A 218 -3.06 -3.04 15.43
N GLY A 219 -3.69 -2.03 14.84
CA GLY A 219 -4.02 -2.01 13.43
C GLY A 219 -4.97 -0.87 13.10
N THR A 220 -5.35 -0.78 11.82
CA THR A 220 -6.38 0.15 11.35
C THR A 220 -7.69 -0.62 11.16
N GLY A 221 -8.78 -0.16 11.78
CA GLY A 221 -10.12 -0.74 11.62
C GLY A 221 -10.48 -0.99 10.15
N GLY A 222 -11.06 -2.17 9.88
CA GLY A 222 -11.42 -2.64 8.54
C GLY A 222 -10.29 -3.28 7.71
N TYR A 223 -9.02 -3.18 8.14
CA TYR A 223 -7.90 -3.93 7.55
C TYR A 223 -7.37 -5.03 8.48
N ILE A 224 -7.87 -5.09 9.72
CA ILE A 224 -7.44 -6.03 10.74
C ILE A 224 -7.99 -7.42 10.42
N ASP A 225 -7.08 -8.39 10.41
CA ASP A 225 -7.39 -9.81 10.30
C ASP A 225 -8.29 -10.25 11.47
N PRO A 226 -9.48 -10.85 11.23
CA PRO A 226 -10.38 -11.29 12.28
C PRO A 226 -9.77 -12.40 13.16
N GLU A 227 -8.93 -13.28 12.61
CA GLU A 227 -8.24 -14.32 13.39
C GLU A 227 -7.19 -13.70 14.30
N TYR A 228 -6.50 -12.65 13.85
CA TYR A 228 -5.59 -11.87 14.71
C TYR A 228 -6.36 -11.13 15.82
N LEU A 229 -7.54 -10.58 15.50
CA LEU A 229 -8.42 -9.93 16.48
C LEU A 229 -8.81 -10.90 17.62
N GLU A 230 -9.14 -12.14 17.27
CA GLU A 230 -9.56 -13.18 18.21
C GLU A 230 -8.38 -13.76 19.01
N THR A 231 -7.29 -14.10 18.32
CA THR A 231 -6.17 -14.86 18.92
C THR A 231 -5.06 -13.99 19.49
N SER A 232 -5.01 -12.71 19.12
CA SER A 232 -3.86 -11.82 19.34
C SER A 232 -2.53 -12.33 18.76
N GLU A 233 -2.58 -13.33 17.87
CA GLU A 233 -1.40 -13.89 17.20
C GLU A 233 -1.25 -13.31 15.80
N LEU A 234 -0.12 -12.65 15.56
CA LEU A 234 0.17 -12.07 14.26
C LEU A 234 0.94 -13.05 13.37
N THR A 235 0.41 -13.31 12.19
CA THR A 235 1.02 -14.25 11.23
C THR A 235 1.18 -13.64 9.84
N ALA A 236 1.93 -14.32 8.97
CA ALA A 236 2.00 -13.94 7.55
C ALA A 236 0.62 -13.90 6.86
N LYS A 237 -0.37 -14.65 7.39
CA LYS A 237 -1.73 -14.65 6.87
C LYS A 237 -2.51 -13.40 7.27
N SER A 238 -2.09 -12.68 8.30
CA SER A 238 -2.67 -11.38 8.66
C SER A 238 -2.34 -10.30 7.63
N ASP A 239 -1.10 -10.26 7.12
CA ASP A 239 -0.74 -9.39 5.99
C ASP A 239 -1.51 -9.74 4.71
N VAL A 240 -1.75 -11.03 4.46
CA VAL A 240 -2.55 -11.48 3.30
C VAL A 240 -3.99 -10.97 3.40
N TYR A 241 -4.59 -11.01 4.59
CA TYR A 241 -5.93 -10.47 4.82
C TYR A 241 -5.98 -8.97 4.51
N SER A 242 -5.08 -8.18 5.12
CA SER A 242 -5.02 -6.74 4.87
C SER A 242 -4.75 -6.42 3.40
N PHE A 243 -3.95 -7.25 2.71
CA PHE A 243 -3.70 -7.12 1.29
C PHE A 243 -4.95 -7.42 0.45
N GLY A 244 -5.78 -8.40 0.84
CA GLY A 244 -7.07 -8.67 0.22
C GLY A 244 -8.01 -7.46 0.26
N ILE A 245 -8.08 -6.77 1.40
CA ILE A 245 -8.84 -5.51 1.53
C ILE A 245 -8.26 -4.43 0.60
N ILE A 246 -6.95 -4.31 0.51
CA ILE A 246 -6.29 -3.37 -0.41
C ILE A 246 -6.59 -3.71 -1.87
N LEU A 247 -6.67 -4.99 -2.24
CA LEU A 247 -7.07 -5.39 -3.59
C LEU A 247 -8.50 -4.94 -3.90
N LEU A 248 -9.45 -5.14 -2.96
CA LEU A 248 -10.82 -4.64 -3.11
C LEU A 248 -10.85 -3.11 -3.30
N GLU A 249 -10.07 -2.38 -2.51
CA GLU A 249 -9.97 -0.92 -2.61
C GLU A 249 -9.28 -0.48 -3.92
N ILE A 250 -8.30 -1.22 -4.40
CA ILE A 250 -7.64 -0.97 -5.69
C ILE A 250 -8.65 -1.13 -6.83
N ILE A 251 -9.47 -2.18 -6.83
CA ILE A 251 -10.45 -2.43 -7.90
C ILE A 251 -11.54 -1.35 -7.87
N SER A 252 -12.07 -1.06 -6.69
CA SER A 252 -13.30 -0.29 -6.54
C SER A 252 -13.13 1.17 -6.21
N SER A 253 -11.96 1.56 -5.70
CA SER A 253 -11.77 2.85 -5.04
C SER A 253 -12.74 3.11 -3.88
N HIS A 254 -13.23 2.04 -3.26
CA HIS A 254 -13.99 2.09 -2.02
C HIS A 254 -13.25 1.29 -0.95
N GLY A 255 -12.79 1.98 0.10
CA GLY A 255 -12.08 1.35 1.22
C GLY A 255 -12.95 1.28 2.48
N PRO A 256 -12.47 0.61 3.55
CA PRO A 256 -13.15 0.56 4.83
C PRO A 256 -13.60 1.92 5.38
N GLN A 257 -12.82 2.97 5.10
CA GLN A 257 -13.08 4.33 5.55
C GLN A 257 -14.28 5.04 4.88
N ASP A 258 -14.79 4.53 3.76
CA ASP A 258 -15.81 5.22 2.97
C ASP A 258 -17.23 4.67 3.24
N TRP A 259 -17.34 3.59 4.01
CA TRP A 259 -18.59 2.83 4.12
C TRP A 259 -19.69 3.50 4.93
N ASP A 260 -19.35 4.26 5.98
CA ASP A 260 -20.33 5.06 6.72
C ASP A 260 -21.06 6.06 5.81
N VAL A 261 -20.39 6.56 4.77
CA VAL A 261 -20.90 7.57 3.84
C VAL A 261 -21.61 6.93 2.64
N LEU A 262 -21.09 5.79 2.13
CA LEU A 262 -21.61 5.17 0.91
C LEU A 262 -22.90 4.36 1.11
N MET A 263 -23.14 3.83 2.31
CA MET A 263 -24.19 2.83 2.53
C MET A 263 -25.39 3.30 3.36
N ASN A 264 -25.54 4.60 3.63
CA ASN A 264 -26.68 5.14 4.39
C ASN A 264 -26.95 4.33 5.70
N HIS A 265 -25.91 3.98 6.45
CA HIS A 265 -26.00 3.20 7.68
C HIS A 265 -26.50 1.74 7.53
N ARG A 266 -26.45 1.13 6.34
CA ARG A 266 -26.48 -0.34 6.27
C ARG A 266 -25.16 -0.86 6.83
N GLN A 267 -25.24 -1.75 7.84
CA GLN A 267 -24.09 -2.42 8.47
C GLN A 267 -23.43 -3.40 7.49
N SER A 268 -22.84 -2.91 6.39
CA SER A 268 -22.19 -3.75 5.37
C SER A 268 -20.73 -3.35 5.20
N SER A 269 -19.83 -4.34 5.20
CA SER A 269 -18.39 -4.15 5.02
C SER A 269 -18.01 -4.13 3.54
N VAL A 270 -16.79 -3.68 3.22
CA VAL A 270 -16.25 -3.74 1.83
C VAL A 270 -16.27 -5.15 1.26
N VAL A 271 -16.10 -6.14 2.13
CA VAL A 271 -16.06 -7.55 1.75
C VAL A 271 -17.48 -8.04 1.49
N GLN A 272 -18.45 -7.70 2.35
CA GLN A 272 -19.84 -8.09 2.16
C GLN A 272 -20.39 -7.51 0.85
N TRP A 273 -20.15 -6.23 0.59
CA TRP A 273 -20.51 -5.61 -0.68
C TRP A 273 -19.85 -6.29 -1.89
N ALA A 274 -18.57 -6.66 -1.78
CA ALA A 274 -17.85 -7.37 -2.83
C ALA A 274 -18.42 -8.78 -3.08
N LEU A 275 -18.85 -9.49 -2.03
CA LEU A 275 -19.52 -10.79 -2.13
C LEU A 275 -20.87 -10.67 -2.85
N GLU A 276 -21.69 -9.68 -2.48
CA GLU A 276 -22.97 -9.42 -3.15
C GLU A 276 -22.76 -9.20 -4.65
N LYS A 277 -21.80 -8.35 -5.04
CA LYS A 277 -21.46 -8.12 -6.45
C LYS A 277 -20.91 -9.36 -7.16
N PHE A 278 -20.21 -10.22 -6.45
CA PHE A 278 -19.69 -11.47 -6.99
C PHE A 278 -20.82 -12.47 -7.27
N TYR A 279 -21.74 -12.70 -6.33
CA TYR A 279 -22.83 -13.66 -6.47
C TYR A 279 -23.94 -13.19 -7.42
N ASP A 280 -24.19 -11.87 -7.50
CA ASP A 280 -25.20 -11.30 -8.40
C ASP A 280 -24.73 -11.18 -9.87
N ASP A 281 -23.50 -11.61 -10.18
CA ASP A 281 -22.86 -11.44 -11.51
C ASP A 281 -22.73 -9.96 -11.94
N LEU A 282 -22.66 -9.05 -10.96
CA LEU A 282 -22.56 -7.59 -11.14
C LEU A 282 -21.13 -7.07 -10.96
N MET A 283 -20.14 -7.90 -11.24
CA MET A 283 -18.72 -7.62 -10.98
C MET A 283 -18.21 -6.38 -11.73
N ASN A 284 -18.75 -6.08 -12.92
CA ASN A 284 -18.35 -4.88 -13.66
C ASN A 284 -18.76 -3.58 -12.96
N GLU A 285 -19.79 -3.60 -12.10
CA GLU A 285 -20.21 -2.45 -11.31
C GLU A 285 -19.25 -2.15 -10.15
N ILE A 286 -18.35 -3.08 -9.84
CA ILE A 286 -17.37 -2.91 -8.78
C ILE A 286 -16.24 -1.96 -9.19
N LEU A 287 -16.03 -1.75 -10.49
CA LEU A 287 -14.92 -0.96 -11.01
C LEU A 287 -15.11 0.53 -10.69
N ASP A 288 -14.02 1.19 -10.32
CA ASP A 288 -14.02 2.65 -10.16
C ASP A 288 -14.45 3.35 -11.46
N TYR A 289 -15.59 4.04 -11.39
CA TYR A 289 -16.22 4.75 -12.51
C TYR A 289 -15.31 5.84 -13.12
N ARG A 290 -14.28 6.29 -12.40
CA ARG A 290 -13.32 7.27 -12.90
C ARG A 290 -12.27 6.65 -13.84
N MET A 291 -12.13 5.32 -13.84
CA MET A 291 -11.30 4.64 -14.83
C MET A 291 -12.01 4.67 -16.18
N GLU A 292 -11.35 5.22 -17.20
CA GLU A 292 -11.85 5.21 -18.58
C GLU A 292 -11.51 3.89 -19.31
N ASP A 293 -10.88 2.94 -18.61
CA ASP A 293 -10.38 1.69 -19.17
C ASP A 293 -11.52 0.72 -19.49
N ARG A 294 -11.42 0.05 -20.63
CA ARG A 294 -12.23 -1.14 -20.92
C ARG A 294 -11.50 -2.35 -20.35
N VAL A 295 -12.04 -2.92 -19.29
CA VAL A 295 -11.51 -4.12 -18.66
C VAL A 295 -12.38 -5.31 -19.04
N ASP A 296 -11.74 -6.40 -19.42
CA ASP A 296 -12.44 -7.66 -19.70
C ASP A 296 -13.06 -8.24 -18.42
N GLY A 297 -14.30 -8.71 -18.51
CA GLY A 297 -15.05 -9.21 -17.36
C GLY A 297 -14.38 -10.41 -16.67
N ASP A 298 -13.68 -11.27 -17.42
CA ASP A 298 -12.94 -12.40 -16.84
C ASP A 298 -11.77 -11.90 -15.99
N VAL A 299 -11.09 -10.82 -16.42
CA VAL A 299 -10.00 -10.20 -15.67
C VAL A 299 -10.51 -9.58 -14.36
N VAL A 300 -11.68 -8.91 -14.41
CA VAL A 300 -12.32 -8.35 -13.21
C VAL A 300 -12.71 -9.46 -12.24
N ARG A 301 -13.35 -10.53 -12.74
CA ARG A 301 -13.73 -11.70 -11.95
C ARG A 301 -12.52 -12.32 -11.27
N ASP A 302 -11.45 -12.59 -12.01
CA ASP A 302 -10.26 -13.25 -11.48
C ASP A 302 -9.58 -12.41 -10.40
N LEU A 303 -9.52 -11.09 -10.57
CA LEU A 303 -8.97 -10.16 -9.58
C LEU A 303 -9.84 -10.06 -8.32
N LEU A 304 -11.16 -10.02 -8.49
CA LEU A 304 -12.12 -10.01 -7.39
C LEU A 304 -12.10 -11.33 -6.61
N SER A 305 -12.12 -12.47 -7.28
CA SER A 305 -11.98 -13.79 -6.66
C SER A 305 -10.68 -13.93 -5.88
N LEU A 306 -9.58 -13.38 -6.41
CA LEU A 306 -8.31 -13.37 -5.71
C LEU A 306 -8.38 -12.53 -4.42
N ALA A 307 -8.97 -11.33 -4.49
CA ALA A 307 -9.16 -10.47 -3.32
C ALA A 307 -10.02 -11.15 -2.25
N LEU A 308 -11.15 -11.76 -2.65
CA LEU A 308 -12.05 -12.50 -1.75
C LEU A 308 -11.36 -13.72 -1.11
N SER A 309 -10.55 -14.46 -1.86
CA SER A 309 -9.78 -15.58 -1.29
C SER A 309 -8.76 -15.18 -0.23
N CYS A 310 -8.33 -13.90 -0.23
CA CYS A 310 -7.39 -13.38 0.77
C CYS A 310 -8.08 -12.99 2.08
N VAL A 311 -9.39 -12.70 2.07
CA VAL A 311 -10.14 -12.18 3.23
C VAL A 311 -10.97 -13.24 3.96
N VAL A 312 -10.64 -14.52 3.77
CA VAL A 312 -11.24 -15.65 4.51
C VAL A 312 -10.98 -15.49 6.01
N SER A 313 -11.97 -15.76 6.86
CA SER A 313 -11.85 -15.54 8.31
C SER A 313 -10.72 -16.33 8.95
N ARG A 314 -10.52 -17.59 8.56
CA ARG A 314 -9.43 -18.44 9.05
C ARG A 314 -8.17 -18.25 8.19
N GLY A 315 -7.05 -17.91 8.82
CA GLY A 315 -5.79 -17.68 8.12
C GLY A 315 -5.24 -18.93 7.44
N ALA A 316 -5.50 -20.13 7.99
CA ALA A 316 -5.10 -21.40 7.38
C ALA A 316 -5.67 -21.59 5.96
N ASP A 317 -6.88 -21.09 5.71
CA ASP A 317 -7.61 -21.25 4.46
C ASP A 317 -7.25 -20.18 3.41
N ARG A 318 -6.54 -19.11 3.79
CA ARG A 318 -6.06 -18.07 2.86
C ARG A 318 -4.92 -18.60 1.98
N PRO A 319 -4.72 -18.09 0.75
CA PRO A 319 -3.50 -18.37 -0.02
C PRO A 319 -2.25 -17.80 0.67
N SER A 320 -1.06 -18.29 0.30
CA SER A 320 0.18 -17.61 0.68
C SER A 320 0.41 -16.39 -0.20
N ILE A 321 1.17 -15.41 0.27
CA ILE A 321 1.46 -14.21 -0.54
C ILE A 321 2.16 -14.53 -1.86
N VAL A 322 2.95 -15.62 -1.89
CA VAL A 322 3.61 -16.12 -3.10
C VAL A 322 2.57 -16.51 -4.15
N VAL A 323 1.56 -17.29 -3.75
CA VAL A 323 0.47 -17.72 -4.63
C VAL A 323 -0.38 -16.52 -5.08
N VAL A 324 -0.62 -15.55 -4.19
CA VAL A 324 -1.31 -14.31 -4.56
C VAL A 324 -0.53 -13.54 -5.62
N GLY A 325 0.80 -13.43 -5.46
CA GLY A 325 1.68 -12.79 -6.43
C GLY A 325 1.69 -13.48 -7.80
N GLU A 326 1.78 -14.81 -7.83
CA GLU A 326 1.71 -15.61 -9.07
C GLU A 326 0.39 -15.39 -9.82
N ARG A 327 -0.72 -15.25 -9.08
CA ARG A 327 -2.04 -15.00 -9.67
C ARG A 327 -2.22 -13.59 -10.16
N LEU A 328 -1.82 -12.59 -9.38
CA LEU A 328 -1.78 -11.20 -9.83
C LEU A 328 -0.96 -11.09 -11.12
N TRP A 329 0.15 -11.83 -11.21
CA TRP A 329 1.00 -11.84 -12.39
C TRP A 329 0.26 -12.38 -13.61
N LYS A 330 -0.48 -13.49 -13.46
CA LYS A 330 -1.30 -14.05 -14.53
C LYS A 330 -2.42 -13.10 -14.96
N ILE A 331 -3.16 -12.54 -14.00
CA ILE A 331 -4.23 -11.55 -14.25
C ILE A 331 -3.68 -10.35 -15.03
N TRP A 332 -2.50 -9.86 -14.64
CA TRP A 332 -1.81 -8.79 -15.35
C TRP A 332 -1.47 -9.17 -16.81
N GLN A 333 -0.95 -10.37 -17.05
CA GLN A 333 -0.64 -10.86 -18.39
C GLN A 333 -1.89 -10.97 -19.27
N ASP A 334 -2.97 -11.51 -18.72
CA ASP A 334 -4.24 -11.68 -19.44
C ASP A 334 -4.89 -10.32 -19.74
N HIS A 335 -4.88 -9.37 -18.79
CA HIS A 335 -5.32 -8.00 -19.04
C HIS A 335 -4.55 -7.36 -20.21
N ARG A 336 -3.22 -7.44 -20.20
CA ARG A 336 -2.37 -6.86 -21.25
C ARG A 336 -2.59 -7.49 -22.62
N ARG A 337 -2.80 -8.81 -22.65
CA ARG A 337 -3.17 -9.54 -23.88
C ARG A 337 -4.47 -9.00 -24.45
N ASN A 338 -5.48 -8.77 -23.60
CA ASN A 338 -6.80 -8.33 -24.02
C ASN A 338 -6.80 -6.89 -24.58
N VAL A 339 -5.94 -6.01 -24.07
CA VAL A 339 -5.80 -4.63 -24.60
C VAL A 339 -4.84 -4.51 -25.81
N GLY A 340 -4.31 -5.64 -26.32
CA GLY A 340 -3.47 -5.66 -27.52
C GLY A 340 -2.03 -5.13 -27.31
N GLU A 341 -1.60 -4.94 -26.06
CA GLU A 341 -0.21 -4.57 -25.76
C GLU A 341 0.69 -5.81 -25.85
N GLN A 342 1.70 -5.77 -26.72
CA GLN A 342 2.65 -6.87 -26.86
C GLN A 342 3.49 -7.08 -25.58
N HIS A 343 3.75 -8.35 -25.27
CA HIS A 343 4.49 -8.79 -24.09
C HIS A 343 5.98 -8.41 -24.20
N GLU A 344 6.47 -7.49 -23.38
CA GLU A 344 7.94 -7.28 -23.20
C GLU A 344 8.56 -8.32 -22.25
N TYR A 345 7.77 -9.01 -21.42
CA TYR A 345 8.26 -9.96 -20.42
C TYR A 345 7.53 -11.30 -20.54
N GLN A 346 8.25 -12.35 -20.99
CA GLN A 346 7.74 -13.72 -21.15
C GLN A 346 8.07 -14.64 -19.97
N GLY A 347 8.79 -14.14 -18.96
CA GLY A 347 9.19 -14.95 -17.81
C GLY A 347 8.04 -15.21 -16.82
N SER A 348 8.21 -16.25 -16.02
CA SER A 348 7.34 -16.57 -14.89
C SER A 348 7.46 -15.54 -13.76
N TRP A 349 6.45 -15.48 -12.88
CA TRP A 349 6.55 -14.74 -11.62
C TRP A 349 7.80 -15.11 -10.83
N ALA A 350 8.13 -16.40 -10.84
CA ALA A 350 9.30 -16.97 -10.23
C ALA A 350 10.60 -16.33 -10.73
N GLU A 351 10.80 -16.32 -12.05
CA GLU A 351 11.97 -15.68 -12.68
C GLU A 351 12.00 -14.18 -12.44
N PHE A 352 10.83 -13.53 -12.43
CA PHE A 352 10.71 -12.11 -12.13
C PHE A 352 11.14 -11.78 -10.70
N ILE A 353 10.65 -12.54 -9.72
CA ILE A 353 11.04 -12.40 -8.32
C ILE A 353 12.54 -12.67 -8.13
N GLU A 354 13.07 -13.70 -8.77
CA GLU A 354 14.47 -14.07 -8.68
C GLU A 354 15.38 -12.97 -9.29
N GLN A 355 15.05 -12.46 -10.47
CA GLN A 355 15.89 -11.50 -11.21
C GLN A 355 15.70 -10.03 -10.77
N GLU A 356 14.50 -9.65 -10.34
CA GLU A 356 14.13 -8.24 -10.09
C GLU A 356 13.82 -7.96 -8.61
N GLY A 357 13.30 -8.91 -7.85
CA GLY A 357 12.87 -8.73 -6.46
C GLY A 357 13.92 -9.09 -5.42
N ILE A 358 14.29 -10.37 -5.35
CA ILE A 358 14.94 -10.94 -4.17
C ILE A 358 16.47 -10.98 -4.28
N LEU A 359 17.04 -11.36 -5.44
CA LEU A 359 18.50 -11.57 -5.56
C LEU A 359 19.30 -10.33 -5.97
N ARG A 360 18.66 -9.19 -6.30
CA ARG A 360 19.39 -7.94 -6.62
C ARG A 360 20.19 -7.36 -5.44
N HIS A 361 19.94 -7.84 -4.21
CA HIS A 361 20.77 -7.51 -3.07
C HIS A 361 21.66 -8.69 -2.65
N HIS A 362 22.95 -8.56 -2.96
CA HIS A 362 24.06 -9.45 -2.54
C HIS A 362 24.14 -9.74 -1.01
N LYS A 363 23.30 -9.11 -0.17
CA LYS A 363 23.24 -9.32 1.28
C LYS A 363 22.01 -10.09 1.80
N CYS A 364 20.92 -10.29 1.04
CA CYS A 364 19.83 -11.16 1.50
C CYS A 364 20.25 -12.60 1.21
N VAL A 365 20.87 -13.24 2.21
CA VAL A 365 21.01 -14.69 2.24
C VAL A 365 19.60 -15.23 2.48
N LEU A 366 18.94 -15.70 1.42
CA LEU A 366 17.74 -16.52 1.56
C LEU A 366 18.08 -17.70 2.50
N LYS A 367 17.51 -17.69 3.70
CA LYS A 367 17.71 -18.77 4.68
C LYS A 367 16.68 -19.88 4.58
N ARG A 368 15.55 -19.61 3.91
CA ARG A 368 14.58 -20.61 3.47
C ARG A 368 14.78 -20.85 1.98
N SER A 369 14.71 -22.11 1.55
CA SER A 369 14.58 -22.44 0.14
C SER A 369 13.31 -21.76 -0.38
N TRP A 370 13.47 -20.89 -1.37
CA TRP A 370 12.35 -20.43 -2.17
C TRP A 370 12.07 -21.51 -3.21
N GLU A 371 10.85 -22.03 -3.22
CA GLU A 371 10.36 -22.93 -4.26
C GLU A 371 9.13 -22.27 -4.89
N PRO A 372 9.05 -22.17 -6.23
CA PRO A 372 7.82 -21.77 -6.92
C PRO A 372 6.66 -22.63 -6.46
N SER A 373 5.44 -22.07 -6.35
CA SER A 373 4.31 -22.93 -6.04
C SER A 373 4.10 -23.91 -7.21
N THR A 374 4.11 -25.21 -6.93
CA THR A 374 3.87 -26.25 -7.94
C THR A 374 2.39 -26.47 -8.19
N THR A 375 1.54 -25.87 -7.36
CA THR A 375 0.09 -26.06 -7.36
C THR A 375 -0.60 -24.85 -7.96
N GLN A 376 -1.00 -24.99 -9.22
CA GLN A 376 -2.11 -24.21 -9.75
C GLN A 376 -3.35 -24.54 -8.89
N GLN A 377 -3.68 -23.71 -7.90
CA GLN A 377 -4.89 -23.91 -7.11
C GLN A 377 -6.10 -23.95 -8.05
N ASP A 378 -6.86 -25.04 -8.00
CA ASP A 378 -8.03 -25.26 -8.84
C ASP A 378 -9.11 -24.22 -8.52
N TRP A 379 -9.93 -23.83 -9.51
CA TRP A 379 -11.07 -22.93 -9.36
C TRP A 379 -12.02 -23.39 -8.25
N SER A 380 -12.15 -24.70 -8.05
CA SER A 380 -12.92 -25.30 -6.95
C SER A 380 -12.45 -24.86 -5.55
N VAL A 381 -11.15 -24.64 -5.36
CA VAL A 381 -10.59 -24.14 -4.10
C VAL A 381 -10.99 -22.69 -3.85
N TYR A 382 -11.07 -21.87 -4.90
CA TYR A 382 -11.51 -20.47 -4.80
C TYR A 382 -12.96 -20.37 -4.43
N VAL A 383 -13.81 -21.13 -5.13
CA VAL A 383 -15.23 -21.19 -4.82
C VAL A 383 -15.40 -21.57 -3.36
N ARG A 384 -14.66 -22.58 -2.88
CA ARG A 384 -14.72 -22.94 -1.46
C ARG A 384 -14.23 -21.83 -0.53
N GLN A 385 -13.16 -21.12 -0.85
CA GLN A 385 -12.68 -20.00 -0.05
C GLN A 385 -13.70 -18.86 -0.01
N ILE A 386 -14.33 -18.53 -1.14
CA ILE A 386 -15.37 -17.51 -1.23
C ILE A 386 -16.61 -17.92 -0.43
N GLU A 387 -17.02 -19.20 -0.54
CA GLU A 387 -18.07 -19.78 0.31
C GLU A 387 -17.74 -19.66 1.78
N LEU A 388 -16.49 -19.90 2.20
CA LEU A 388 -16.07 -19.71 3.60
C LEU A 388 -16.16 -18.25 4.05
N VAL A 389 -15.92 -17.28 3.16
CA VAL A 389 -16.14 -15.86 3.47
C VAL A 389 -17.63 -15.63 3.70
N GLN A 390 -18.49 -16.08 2.78
CA GLN A 390 -19.94 -15.96 2.89
C GLN A 390 -20.49 -16.62 4.16
N GLU A 391 -20.09 -17.87 4.43
CA GLU A 391 -20.45 -18.64 5.63
C GLU A 391 -20.11 -17.87 6.93
N ALA A 392 -18.99 -17.14 6.96
CA ALA A 392 -18.61 -16.36 8.13
C ALA A 392 -19.51 -15.13 8.33
N TYR A 393 -19.90 -14.44 7.25
CA TYR A 393 -20.78 -13.27 7.30
C TYR A 393 -22.22 -13.62 7.66
N ASP A 394 -22.69 -14.82 7.31
CA ASP A 394 -24.03 -15.29 7.67
C ASP A 394 -24.17 -15.64 9.16
N THR A 395 -23.09 -15.54 9.96
CA THR A 395 -23.13 -15.78 11.42
C THR A 395 -23.45 -14.51 12.21
N PRO A 396 -24.18 -14.60 13.35
CA PRO A 396 -24.52 -13.44 14.18
C PRO A 396 -23.33 -12.62 14.71
N TRP A 397 -22.14 -13.23 14.79
CA TRP A 397 -20.90 -12.58 15.25
C TRP A 397 -20.15 -11.84 14.12
N GLY A 398 -20.51 -12.10 12.85
CA GLY A 398 -19.94 -11.45 11.67
C GLY A 398 -20.39 -9.99 11.47
N GLU A 399 -21.51 -9.56 12.04
CA GLU A 399 -21.92 -8.15 11.95
C GLU A 399 -21.14 -7.25 12.93
N GLU A 400 -20.82 -7.74 14.13
CA GLU A 400 -20.15 -6.95 15.17
C GLU A 400 -18.65 -6.74 14.92
N ILE A 401 -17.93 -7.76 14.42
CA ILE A 401 -16.48 -7.67 14.15
C ILE A 401 -16.19 -6.78 12.93
N PHE A 402 -17.09 -6.74 11.95
CA PHE A 402 -16.86 -6.12 10.65
C PHE A 402 -17.56 -4.77 10.45
N SER A 403 -18.49 -4.38 11.32
CA SER A 403 -19.19 -3.07 11.29
C SER A 403 -18.31 -1.88 11.69
N GLY A 404 -17.06 -2.10 12.11
CA GLY A 404 -16.15 -1.01 12.51
C GLY A 404 -16.62 -0.20 13.72
N SER A 405 -17.63 -0.67 14.45
CA SER A 405 -18.23 -0.01 15.61
C SER A 405 -17.34 -0.03 16.86
N VAL A 406 -16.20 -0.72 16.81
CA VAL A 406 -15.21 -0.70 17.88
C VAL A 406 -14.25 0.47 17.65
N SER A 407 -14.46 1.55 18.39
CA SER A 407 -13.46 2.59 18.56
C SER A 407 -12.18 1.97 19.14
N LEU A 408 -11.03 2.26 18.53
CA LEU A 408 -9.72 1.86 19.08
C LEU A 408 -9.48 2.43 20.49
N ASP A 409 -10.21 3.48 20.89
CA ASP A 409 -10.17 4.02 22.26
C ASP A 409 -10.86 3.10 23.28
N ASP A 410 -11.76 2.21 22.86
CA ASP A 410 -12.48 1.28 23.74
C ASP A 410 -11.72 -0.04 23.97
N ILE A 411 -10.76 -0.40 23.10
CA ILE A 411 -9.95 -1.62 23.24
C ILE A 411 -8.84 -1.44 24.30
N THR A 412 -8.47 -0.20 24.64
CA THR A 412 -7.45 0.09 25.68
C THR A 412 -7.83 -0.31 27.11
N VAL A 413 -9.02 -0.86 27.35
CA VAL A 413 -9.51 -1.16 28.72
C VAL A 413 -9.53 -2.66 29.07
N TYR A 414 -9.34 -3.58 28.12
CA TYR A 414 -9.35 -5.03 28.42
C TYR A 414 -7.98 -5.68 28.34
N SER A 415 -7.11 -5.34 29.29
CA SER A 415 -6.13 -6.30 29.83
C SER A 415 -5.77 -5.93 31.27
N ARG A 416 -6.41 -6.60 32.22
CA ARG A 416 -5.92 -6.74 33.60
C ARG A 416 -4.94 -7.90 33.68
#